data_AF-A0A4P7YZS4-F1
#
_entry.id   AF-A0A4P7YZS4-F1
#
_cell.length_a   1.000
_cell.length_b   1.000
_cell.length_c   1.000
_cell.angle_alpha   90.00
_cell.angle_beta   90.00
_cell.angle_gamma   90.00
#
_symmetry.space_group_name_H-M   'P 1'
#
loop_
_entity.id
_entity.type
_entity.pdbx_description
1 polymer ?
#
loop_
_entity_poly.entity_id
_entity_poly.type
_entity_poly.pdbx_seq_one_letter_code
_entity_poly.pdbx_strand_id
1 'polypeptide(L)' 'MLDMSRSDLASAAGIAERTLVDFERGARTPHANNLAAIQRALENAGVRFTDHGVELPPKVDPHVASAIDTISKAMDTD' A
#
# COMPACT_ATOMS: atom_id res chain seq x y z
N MET A 1 10.18 3.02 3.40
CA MET A 1 8.78 3.49 3.19
C MET A 1 8.21 2.73 2.02
N LEU A 2 6.89 2.53 1.98
CA LEU A 2 6.18 1.71 0.99
C LEU A 2 6.16 2.30 -0.43
N ASP A 3 6.82 3.44 -0.65
CA ASP A 3 6.75 4.23 -1.90
C ASP A 3 5.32 4.47 -2.41
N MET A 4 4.34 4.44 -1.51
CA MET A 4 2.91 4.61 -1.77
C MET A 4 2.48 6.00 -1.33
N SER A 5 1.80 6.74 -2.22
CA SER A 5 1.21 8.03 -1.89
C SER A 5 -0.14 7.86 -1.17
N ARG A 6 -0.69 8.95 -0.63
CA ARG A 6 -2.02 8.92 0.00
C ARG A 6 -3.12 8.65 -1.01
N SER A 7 -3.01 9.19 -2.22
CA SER A 7 -3.95 8.91 -3.30
C SER A 7 -3.94 7.43 -3.69
N ASP A 8 -2.75 6.80 -3.71
CA ASP A 8 -2.63 5.37 -4.00
C ASP A 8 -3.28 4.52 -2.91
N LEU A 9 -3.01 4.83 -1.64
CA LEU A 9 -3.61 4.12 -0.51
C LEU A 9 -5.14 4.31 -0.47
N ALA A 10 -5.62 5.53 -0.70
CA ALA A 10 -7.04 5.83 -0.72
C ALA A 10 -7.76 5.07 -1.85
N SER A 11 -7.17 5.06 -3.04
CA SER A 11 -7.66 4.30 -4.20
C SER A 11 -7.71 2.80 -3.90
N ALA A 12 -6.61 2.23 -3.39
CA ALA A 12 -6.51 0.81 -3.04
C ALA A 12 -7.48 0.40 -1.92
N ALA A 13 -7.75 1.29 -0.96
CA ALA A 13 -8.72 1.07 0.11
C ALA A 13 -10.17 1.41 -0.29
N GLY A 14 -10.41 1.91 -1.50
CA GLY A 14 -11.75 2.27 -1.98
C GLY A 14 -12.40 3.43 -1.21
N ILE A 15 -11.61 4.36 -0.68
CA ILE A 15 -12.09 5.54 0.05
C ILE A 15 -11.61 6.83 -0.63
N ALA A 16 -12.33 7.93 -0.42
CA ALA A 16 -11.88 9.22 -0.92
C ALA A 16 -10.59 9.66 -0.19
N GLU A 17 -9.62 10.23 -0.92
CA GLU A 17 -8.36 10.73 -0.34
C GLU A 17 -8.61 11.76 0.79
N ARG A 18 -9.61 12.63 0.63
CA ARG A 18 -10.03 13.58 1.67
C ARG A 18 -10.44 12.89 2.97
N THR A 19 -11.12 11.74 2.87
CA THR A 19 -11.55 10.92 4.00
C THR A 19 -10.33 10.29 4.70
N LEU A 20 -9.36 9.80 3.94
CA LEU A 20 -8.09 9.31 4.48
C LEU A 20 -7.33 10.42 5.23
N VAL A 21 -7.22 11.62 4.65
CA VAL A 21 -6.60 12.79 5.30
C VAL A 21 -7.33 13.19 6.59
N ASP A 22 -8.67 13.10 6.62
CA ASP A 22 -9.44 13.35 7.84
C ASP A 22 -9.11 12.33 8.94
N PHE A 23 -8.87 11.07 8.59
CA PHE A 23 -8.44 10.04 9.53
C PHE A 23 -7.01 10.27 10.02
N GLU A 24 -6.07 10.55 9.13
CA GLU A 24 -4.65 10.80 9.48
C GLU A 24 -4.48 11.95 10.47
N ARG A 25 -5.26 13.03 10.31
CA ARG A 25 -5.21 14.19 11.20
C ARG A 25 -6.10 14.06 12.44
N GLY A 26 -6.80 12.94 12.61
CA GLY A 26 -7.72 12.71 13.73
C GLY A 26 -9.01 13.54 13.70
N ALA A 27 -9.38 14.15 12.57
CA ALA A 27 -10.63 14.89 12.44
C ALA A 27 -11.86 13.96 12.42
N ARG A 28 -11.66 12.70 12.04
CA ARG A 28 -12.67 11.64 12.05
C ARG A 28 -12.02 10.32 12.48
N THR A 29 -12.80 9.44 13.09
CA THR A 29 -12.36 8.07 13.39
C THR A 29 -12.88 7.12 12.31
N PRO A 30 -12.02 6.29 11.69
CA PRO A 30 -12.46 5.28 10.74
C PRO A 30 -13.30 4.20 11.45
N HIS A 31 -14.44 3.83 10.86
CA HIS A 31 -15.22 2.68 11.32
C HIS A 31 -14.59 1.35 10.86
N ALA A 32 -15.07 0.23 11.40
CA ALA A 32 -14.54 -1.11 11.15
C ALA A 32 -14.30 -1.42 9.66
N ASN A 33 -15.26 -1.12 8.77
CA ASN A 33 -15.08 -1.38 7.34
C ASN A 33 -13.94 -0.56 6.70
N ASN A 34 -13.73 0.69 7.13
CA ASN A 34 -12.63 1.52 6.62
C ASN A 34 -11.28 1.00 7.13
N LEU A 35 -11.21 0.62 8.42
CA LEU A 35 -10.02 0.02 9.00
C LEU A 35 -9.63 -1.26 8.25
N ALA A 36 -10.60 -2.15 8.02
CA ALA A 36 -10.36 -3.39 7.28
C ALA A 36 -9.92 -3.13 5.83
N ALA A 37 -10.50 -2.13 5.16
CA ALA A 37 -10.12 -1.77 3.79
C ALA A 37 -8.70 -1.19 3.72
N ILE A 38 -8.35 -0.27 4.63
CA ILE A 38 -7.01 0.32 4.72
C ILE A 38 -5.97 -0.75 5.06
N GLN A 39 -6.28 -1.62 6.04
CA GLN A 39 -5.40 -2.74 6.41
C GLN A 39 -5.13 -3.65 5.22
N ARG A 40 -6.18 -4.10 4.51
CA ARG A 40 -6.01 -4.95 3.31
C ARG A 40 -5.20 -4.28 2.21
N ALA A 41 -5.41 -2.97 1.98
CA ALA A 41 -4.64 -2.23 0.99
C ALA A 41 -3.14 -2.20 1.33
N LEU A 42 -2.81 -2.00 2.61
CA LEU A 42 -1.43 -2.04 3.10
C LEU A 42 -0.83 -3.46 3.03
N GLU A 43 -1.62 -4.48 3.39
CA GLU A 43 -1.20 -5.88 3.31
C GLU A 43 -0.91 -6.30 1.85
N ASN A 44 -1.75 -5.88 0.91
CA ASN A 44 -1.52 -6.08 -0.52
C ASN A 44 -0.28 -5.35 -1.03
N ALA A 45 0.13 -4.24 -0.38
CA ALA A 45 1.38 -3.55 -0.64
C ALA A 45 2.59 -4.19 0.07
N GLY A 46 2.41 -5.33 0.73
CA GLY A 46 3.47 -6.12 1.36
C GLY A 46 3.70 -5.84 2.85
N VAL A 47 2.85 -5.01 3.48
CA VAL A 47 2.87 -4.82 4.95
C VAL A 47 2.35 -6.07 5.65
N ARG A 48 2.88 -6.40 6.82
CA ARG A 48 2.27 -7.40 7.72
C ARG A 48 1.94 -6.78 9.06
N PHE A 49 0.70 -6.98 9.51
CA PHE A 49 0.28 -6.69 10.87
C PHE A 49 0.48 -7.95 11.72
N THR A 50 1.25 -7.85 12.80
CA THR A 50 1.57 -8.97 13.69
C THR A 50 1.26 -8.60 15.14
N ASP A 51 1.24 -9.58 16.04
CA ASP A 51 1.05 -9.36 17.48
C ASP A 51 2.15 -8.47 18.09
N HIS A 52 3.27 -8.28 17.38
CA HIS A 52 4.40 -7.48 17.81
C HIS A 52 4.52 -6.12 17.11
N GLY A 53 3.57 -5.78 16.22
CA GLY A 53 3.53 -4.49 15.54
C GLY A 53 3.32 -4.60 14.03
N VAL A 54 4.03 -3.76 13.28
CA VAL A 54 3.91 -3.65 11.82
C VAL A 54 5.27 -3.93 11.19
N GLU A 55 5.31 -4.92 10.30
CA GLU A 55 6.48 -5.25 9.50
C GLU A 55 6.30 -4.68 8.09
N LEU A 56 7.29 -3.91 7.63
CA LEU A 56 7.33 -3.39 6.27
C LEU A 56 7.98 -4.42 5.34
N PRO A 57 7.59 -4.45 4.05
CA PRO A 57 8.30 -5.25 3.07
C PRO A 57 9.76 -4.77 2.95
N PRO A 58 10.69 -5.66 2.59
CA PRO A 58 12.07 -5.26 2.36
C PRO A 58 12.11 -4.18 1.28
N LYS A 59 12.93 -3.15 1.47
CA LYS A 59 13.14 -2.15 0.44
C LYS A 59 13.86 -2.83 -0.73
N VAL A 60 13.14 -3.10 -1.81
CA VAL A 60 13.74 -3.55 -3.06
C VAL A 60 14.39 -2.33 -3.69
N ASP A 61 15.66 -2.43 -4.04
CA ASP A 61 16.33 -1.36 -4.76
C ASP A 61 15.59 -1.12 -6.09
N PRO A 62 15.13 0.12 -6.37
CA PRO A 62 14.29 0.39 -7.54
C PRO A 62 15.01 0.07 -8.86
N HIS A 63 16.34 0.14 -8.88
CA HIS A 63 17.15 -0.27 -10.03
C HIS A 63 17.10 -1.78 -10.30
N VAL A 64 16.96 -2.60 -9.25
CA VAL A 64 16.82 -4.06 -9.37
C VAL A 64 15.39 -4.41 -9.81
N ALA A 65 14.37 -3.75 -9.24
CA ALA A 65 12.98 -3.97 -9.62
C ALA A 65 12.72 -3.64 -11.11
N SER A 66 13.27 -2.54 -11.61
CA SER A 66 13.13 -2.14 -13.02
C SER A 66 13.82 -3.12 -13.98
N ALA A 67 14.95 -3.72 -13.59
CA ALA A 67 15.62 -4.74 -14.39
C ALA A 67 14.78 -6.02 -14.50
N ILE A 68 14.14 -6.45 -13.40
CA ILE A 68 13.25 -7.63 -13.39
C ILE A 68 12.01 -7.38 -14.27
N ASP A 69 11.37 -6.21 -14.16
CA ASP A 69 10.20 -5.85 -14.98
C ASP A 69 10.55 -5.83 -16.49
N THR A 70 11.72 -5.29 -16.85
CA THR A 70 12.21 -5.28 -18.24
C THR A 70 12.41 -6.69 -18.78
N ILE A 71 12.94 -7.61 -17.96
CA ILE A 71 13.16 -9.01 -18.35
C ILE A 71 11.83 -9.77 -18.47
N SER A 72 10.90 -9.62 -17.52
CA SER A 72 9.58 -10.25 -17.58
C SER A 72 8.81 -9.81 -18.82
N LYS A 73 8.76 -8.50 -19.08
CA LYS A 73 8.03 -7.94 -20.24
C LYS A 73 8.61 -8.38 -21.59
N ALA A 74 9.92 -8.63 -21.66
CA ALA A 74 10.56 -9.18 -22.86
C ALA A 74 10.25 -10.67 -23.07
N MET A 75 9.89 -11.41 -22.02
CA MET A 75 9.53 -12.84 -22.09
C MET A 75 8.04 -13.08 -22.37
N ASP A 76 7.16 -12.12 -22.11
CA ASP A 76 5.71 -12.21 -22.36
C ASP A 76 5.29 -11.82 -23.80
N THR A 77 6.23 -11.72 -24.75
CA THR A 77 5.96 -11.27 -26.15
C THR A 77 5.84 -12.42 -27.17
N ASP A 78 5.41 -13.62 -26.75
CA ASP A 78 5.08 -14.74 -27.66
C ASP A 78 3.57 -15.00 -27.73
#